data_AF-A0AAD7C8K8-F1
#
_entry.id   AF-A0AAD7C8K8-F1
#
_cell.length_a   1.000
_cell.length_b   1.000
_cell.length_c   1.000
_cell.angle_alpha   90.00
_cell.angle_beta   90.00
_cell.angle_gamma   90.00
#
_symmetry.space_group_name_H-M   'P 1'
#
loop_
_entity.id
_entity.type
_entity.pdbx_description
1 polymer ?
#
loop_
_entity_poly.entity_id
_entity_poly.type
_entity_poly.pdbx_seq_one_letter_code
_entity_poly.pdbx_strand_id
1 'polypeptide(L)'
;MYLKLLEALAINPSPSLTSLELVNIMAIPDSLYSREDLFAIFRPLKKLEIAAIRGDCRDASLEGESDGTFEVEGTYTDPQLVAEFWDTIVPSVVRRATALTSLTLRTNQWIGGHPAMSFKDIFLPQLSELVLQKFHLEPVDPDYDIVQFVIRHKATLTRLDLRHCAIGCWYNDQGWRSWHAVFTTFAMELGKLTEFVFLAFTDDEEEDEFGEQGARFLYSHSLGSADYEIAELDEDVVEGDRPAFEHLQRLVLARKSPGS
;
A
#
# COMPACT_ATOMS: atom_id res chain seq x y z
N MET A 1 15.10 15.23 9.17
CA MET A 1 14.68 16.54 8.62
C MET A 1 13.16 16.69 8.58
N TYR A 2 12.41 15.65 8.17
CA TYR A 2 10.94 15.69 8.02
C TYR A 2 10.15 16.04 9.30
N LEU A 3 10.51 15.43 10.44
CA LEU A 3 9.82 15.62 11.72
C LEU A 3 9.80 17.09 12.19
N LYS A 4 10.91 17.82 11.98
CA LYS A 4 11.00 19.24 12.33
C LYS A 4 10.08 20.13 11.47
N LEU A 5 9.82 19.72 10.23
CA LEU A 5 8.89 20.43 9.35
C LEU A 5 7.44 20.19 9.78
N LEU A 6 7.09 18.94 10.08
CA LEU A 6 5.77 18.59 10.64
C LEU A 6 5.52 19.32 11.97
N GLU A 7 6.52 19.38 12.84
CA GLU A 7 6.45 20.14 14.09
C GLU A 7 6.26 21.65 13.84
N ALA A 8 7.01 22.24 12.89
CA ALA A 8 6.86 23.64 12.54
C ALA A 8 5.46 23.96 11.97
N LEU A 9 4.88 23.05 11.18
CA LEU A 9 3.52 23.16 10.66
C LEU A 9 2.46 23.00 11.76
N ALA A 10 2.70 22.17 12.77
CA ALA A 10 1.81 22.03 13.92
C ALA A 10 1.77 23.31 14.76
N ILE A 11 2.92 23.96 14.92
CA ILE A 11 3.04 25.23 15.65
C ILE A 11 2.48 26.41 14.83
N ASN A 12 2.66 26.39 13.51
CA ASN A 12 2.26 27.46 12.60
C ASN A 12 1.36 26.91 11.47
N PRO A 13 0.11 26.55 11.77
CA PRO A 13 -0.77 25.93 10.78
C PRO A 13 -1.07 26.91 9.65
N SER A 14 -0.73 26.51 8.42
CA SER A 14 -1.07 27.27 7.22
C SER A 14 -2.60 27.28 7.05
N PRO A 15 -3.25 28.45 6.86
CA PRO A 15 -4.70 28.56 6.87
C PRO A 15 -5.41 27.87 5.68
N SER A 16 -4.68 27.30 4.72
CA SER A 16 -5.25 26.75 3.48
C SER A 16 -4.59 25.45 2.99
N LEU A 17 -3.96 24.67 3.87
CA LEU A 17 -3.34 23.42 3.44
C LEU A 17 -4.44 22.41 3.03
N THR A 18 -4.48 22.09 1.73
CA THR A 18 -5.46 21.17 1.14
C THR A 18 -4.81 19.91 0.58
N SER A 19 -3.50 19.94 0.36
CA SER A 19 -2.70 18.82 -0.13
C SER A 19 -1.44 18.73 0.70
N LEU A 20 -1.03 17.51 1.05
CA LEU A 20 0.21 17.25 1.74
C LEU A 20 0.85 15.97 1.20
N GLU A 21 2.13 16.06 0.86
CA GLU A 21 2.91 14.95 0.33
C GLU A 21 4.10 14.70 1.27
N LEU A 22 4.10 13.53 1.92
CA LEU A 22 5.21 13.04 2.74
C LEU A 22 5.99 12.03 1.89
N VAL A 23 7.05 12.48 1.22
CA VAL A 23 7.85 11.63 0.31
C VAL A 23 9.21 11.33 0.93
N ASN A 24 9.70 10.10 0.73
CA ASN A 24 10.95 9.59 1.28
C ASN A 24 10.97 9.67 2.81
N ILE A 25 9.83 9.41 3.45
CA ILE A 25 9.78 9.32 4.90
C ILE A 25 10.38 7.98 5.33
N MET A 26 11.25 8.03 6.34
CA MET A 26 11.68 6.82 7.02
C MET A 26 10.53 6.39 7.94
N ALA A 27 10.22 5.09 7.91
CA ALA A 27 9.17 4.47 8.72
C ALA A 27 9.60 4.36 10.20
N ILE A 28 9.83 5.51 10.86
CA ILE A 28 10.30 5.60 12.23
C ILE A 28 9.18 6.18 13.10
N PRO A 29 8.80 5.49 14.18
CA PRO A 29 7.92 6.02 15.18
C PRO A 29 8.45 7.28 15.84
N ASP A 30 7.59 8.27 15.99
CA ASP A 30 7.89 9.50 16.72
C ASP A 30 6.67 9.94 17.52
N SER A 31 6.90 10.41 18.75
CA SER A 31 5.88 10.98 19.62
C SER A 31 5.07 12.12 18.97
N LEU A 32 5.64 12.80 17.96
CA LEU A 32 4.99 13.82 17.17
C LEU A 32 3.67 13.32 16.55
N TYR A 33 3.64 12.07 16.09
CA TYR A 33 2.46 11.46 15.46
C TYR A 33 1.32 11.19 16.45
N SER A 34 1.55 11.37 17.76
CA SER A 34 0.53 11.25 18.79
C SER A 34 -0.03 12.60 19.25
N ARG A 35 0.49 13.73 18.73
CA ARG A 35 0.05 15.06 19.15
C ARG A 35 -1.20 15.52 18.40
N GLU A 36 -2.18 16.03 19.15
CA GLU A 36 -3.45 16.53 18.59
C GLU A 36 -3.29 17.79 17.72
N ASP A 37 -2.27 18.61 17.98
CA ASP A 37 -1.97 19.80 17.17
C ASP A 37 -1.49 19.42 15.76
N LEU A 38 -0.70 18.35 15.63
CA LEU A 38 -0.35 17.77 14.35
C LEU A 38 -1.60 17.25 13.62
N PHE A 39 -2.52 16.59 14.34
CA PHE A 39 -3.76 16.08 13.75
C PHE A 39 -4.67 17.16 13.17
N ALA A 40 -4.60 18.39 13.70
CA ALA A 40 -5.36 19.51 13.13
C ALA A 40 -4.96 19.81 11.68
N ILE A 41 -3.71 19.53 11.29
CA ILE A 41 -3.20 19.73 9.92
C ILE A 41 -3.86 18.77 8.93
N PHE A 42 -4.12 17.53 9.34
CA PHE A 42 -4.63 16.49 8.44
C PHE A 42 -6.14 16.62 8.19
N ARG A 43 -6.91 17.13 9.16
CA ARG A 43 -8.38 17.26 9.07
C ARG A 43 -8.88 17.96 7.80
N PRO A 44 -8.35 19.14 7.39
CA PRO A 44 -8.83 19.84 6.19
C PRO A 44 -8.28 19.27 4.87
N LEU A 45 -7.34 18.31 4.90
CA LEU A 45 -6.70 17.83 3.69
C LEU A 45 -7.70 17.14 2.76
N LYS A 46 -7.61 17.51 1.49
CA LYS A 46 -8.29 16.86 0.37
C LYS A 46 -7.42 15.80 -0.29
N LYS A 47 -6.10 15.97 -0.24
CA LYS A 47 -5.13 15.04 -0.78
C LYS A 47 -4.03 14.75 0.24
N LEU A 48 -3.70 13.47 0.39
CA LEU A 48 -2.61 13.01 1.23
C LEU A 48 -1.82 11.95 0.47
N GLU A 49 -0.53 12.19 0.33
CA GLU A 49 0.43 11.19 -0.15
C GLU A 49 1.43 10.85 0.96
N ILE A 50 1.63 9.56 1.18
CA ILE A 50 2.63 9.01 2.10
C ILE A 50 3.44 8.01 1.29
N ALA A 51 4.68 8.37 0.98
CA ALA A 51 5.64 7.50 0.30
C ALA A 51 6.82 7.23 1.24
N ALA A 52 6.79 6.06 1.89
CA ALA A 52 7.82 5.65 2.81
C ALA A 52 8.93 4.86 2.12
N ILE A 53 10.14 4.98 2.67
CA ILE A 53 11.28 4.17 2.28
C ILE A 53 11.83 3.46 3.51
N ARG A 54 12.16 2.17 3.39
CA ARG A 54 13.13 1.54 4.29
C ARG A 54 14.52 1.91 3.81
N GLY A 55 15.38 2.32 4.75
CA GLY A 55 16.80 2.52 4.46
C GLY A 55 17.40 1.20 4.02
N ASP A 56 17.89 1.13 2.79
CA ASP A 56 18.64 -0.03 2.30
C ASP A 56 19.91 -0.16 3.14
N CYS A 57 20.09 -1.33 3.75
CA CYS A 57 21.29 -1.67 4.52
C CYS A 57 22.13 -2.75 3.82
N ARG A 58 21.80 -3.05 2.56
CA ARG A 58 22.45 -4.12 1.79
C ARG A 58 23.94 -3.88 1.52
N ASP A 59 24.45 -2.66 1.71
CA ASP A 59 25.86 -2.33 1.44
C ASP A 59 26.80 -2.38 2.66
N ALA A 60 26.34 -2.77 3.84
CA ALA A 60 27.24 -2.85 5.01
C ALA A 60 28.01 -4.19 5.14
N SER A 61 27.69 -5.21 4.33
CA SER A 61 28.23 -6.58 4.51
C SER A 61 29.07 -7.13 3.36
N LEU A 62 29.35 -6.35 2.32
CA LEU A 62 30.19 -6.77 1.20
C LEU A 62 31.46 -5.92 1.12
N GLU A 63 32.34 -6.08 2.10
CA GLU A 63 33.81 -6.10 1.92
C GLU A 63 34.48 -6.10 3.31
N GLY A 64 34.79 -7.29 3.82
CA GLY A 64 35.74 -7.45 4.92
C GLY A 64 35.25 -8.39 6.01
N GLU A 65 35.95 -9.52 6.14
CA GLU A 65 35.96 -10.33 7.35
C GLU A 65 36.32 -9.45 8.57
N SER A 66 35.34 -8.85 9.23
CA SER A 66 35.54 -8.25 10.55
C SER A 66 34.85 -9.11 11.59
N ASP A 67 35.66 -9.94 12.24
CA ASP A 67 35.41 -10.46 13.58
C ASP A 67 35.15 -9.28 14.53
N GLY A 68 33.89 -9.00 14.80
CA GLY A 68 33.51 -7.89 15.66
C GLY A 68 32.09 -7.43 15.40
N THR A 69 31.23 -7.64 16.38
CA THR A 69 29.88 -7.09 16.54
C THR A 69 29.91 -5.55 16.40
N PHE A 70 29.87 -5.04 15.17
CA PHE A 70 29.47 -3.66 14.93
C PHE A 70 27.94 -3.62 14.99
N GLU A 71 27.42 -3.52 16.21
CA GLU A 71 26.14 -2.84 16.40
C GLU A 71 26.34 -1.42 15.90
N VAL A 72 26.02 -1.16 14.64
CA VAL A 72 25.88 0.21 14.15
C VAL A 72 24.66 0.77 14.87
N GLU A 73 24.93 1.37 16.02
CA GLU A 73 23.98 2.09 16.87
C GLU A 73 23.30 3.15 16.00
N GLY A 74 22.04 2.89 15.62
CA GLY A 74 21.25 3.74 14.72
C GLY A 74 20.93 3.17 13.33
N THR A 75 21.05 1.85 13.10
CA THR A 75 20.54 1.25 11.87
C THR A 75 19.02 1.36 11.79
N TYR A 76 18.56 2.03 10.73
CA TYR A 76 17.17 2.33 10.38
C TYR A 76 16.39 1.07 9.92
N THR A 77 16.68 -0.08 10.51
CA THR A 77 16.30 -1.42 10.02
C THR A 77 15.44 -2.20 10.99
N ASP A 78 15.17 -1.69 12.20
CA ASP A 78 14.37 -2.41 13.19
C ASP A 78 12.98 -2.72 12.60
N PRO A 79 12.67 -3.99 12.31
CA PRO A 79 11.39 -4.39 11.74
C PRO A 79 10.22 -3.96 12.61
N GLN A 80 10.42 -3.83 13.93
CA GLN A 80 9.39 -3.42 14.87
C GLN A 80 9.02 -1.94 14.70
N LEU A 81 9.99 -1.07 14.40
CA LEU A 81 9.73 0.35 14.13
C LEU A 81 8.96 0.52 12.81
N VAL A 82 9.34 -0.24 11.78
CA VAL A 82 8.61 -0.24 10.50
C VAL A 82 7.19 -0.76 10.69
N ALA A 83 7.02 -1.81 11.50
CA ALA A 83 5.71 -2.34 11.85
C ALA A 83 4.85 -1.33 12.61
N GLU A 84 5.39 -0.68 13.64
CA GLU A 84 4.68 0.36 14.39
C GLU A 84 4.29 1.53 13.49
N PHE A 85 5.16 1.92 12.56
CA PHE A 85 4.85 2.98 11.61
C PHE A 85 3.63 2.65 10.74
N TRP A 86 3.61 1.47 10.12
CA TRP A 86 2.52 1.07 9.23
C TRP A 86 1.26 0.63 9.96
N ASP A 87 1.36 0.02 11.15
CA ASP A 87 0.20 -0.49 11.87
C ASP A 87 -0.44 0.56 12.79
N THR A 88 0.34 1.52 13.30
CA THR A 88 -0.15 2.50 14.28
C THR A 88 -0.17 3.91 13.71
N ILE A 89 0.94 4.39 13.15
CA ILE A 89 1.09 5.81 12.78
C ILE A 89 0.32 6.16 11.52
N VAL A 90 0.51 5.42 10.42
CA VAL A 90 -0.19 5.70 9.16
C VAL A 90 -1.72 5.61 9.34
N PRO A 91 -2.28 4.53 9.95
CA PRO A 91 -3.71 4.47 10.26
C PRO A 91 -4.21 5.64 11.09
N SER A 92 -3.45 6.06 12.11
CA SER A 92 -3.81 7.20 12.96
C SER A 92 -3.86 8.50 12.16
N VAL A 93 -2.87 8.78 11.31
CA VAL A 93 -2.85 9.96 10.44
C VAL A 93 -4.04 9.94 9.46
N VAL A 94 -4.23 8.82 8.77
CA VAL A 94 -5.30 8.68 7.76
C VAL A 94 -6.69 8.82 8.38
N ARG A 95 -6.92 8.23 9.57
CA ARG A 95 -8.20 8.34 10.30
C ARG A 95 -8.59 9.79 10.62
N ARG A 96 -7.60 10.67 10.83
CA ARG A 96 -7.85 12.09 11.16
C ARG A 96 -8.09 12.95 9.93
N ALA A 97 -7.76 12.47 8.75
CA ALA A 97 -7.89 13.18 7.49
C ALA A 97 -9.32 13.04 6.91
N THR A 98 -10.30 13.55 7.65
CA THR A 98 -11.73 13.30 7.41
C THR A 98 -12.29 13.95 6.13
N ALA A 99 -11.57 14.93 5.56
CA ALA A 99 -11.96 15.62 4.34
C ALA A 99 -11.34 15.01 3.07
N LEU A 100 -10.59 13.90 3.17
CA LEU A 100 -9.82 13.34 2.06
C LEU A 100 -10.71 12.90 0.89
N THR A 101 -10.24 13.27 -0.29
CA THR A 101 -10.75 12.84 -1.60
C THR A 101 -9.75 11.97 -2.34
N SER A 102 -8.45 12.14 -2.07
CA SER A 102 -7.36 11.37 -2.66
C SER A 102 -6.41 10.88 -1.57
N LEU A 103 -6.13 9.58 -1.57
CA LEU A 103 -5.14 8.96 -0.70
C LEU A 103 -4.14 8.17 -1.54
N THR A 104 -2.86 8.46 -1.38
CA THR A 104 -1.76 7.72 -1.99
C THR A 104 -0.88 7.15 -0.90
N LEU A 105 -0.77 5.82 -0.84
CA LEU A 105 0.16 5.11 0.04
C LEU A 105 1.17 4.37 -0.83
N ARG A 106 2.44 4.69 -0.65
CA ARG A 106 3.55 4.07 -1.38
C ARG A 106 4.65 3.65 -0.43
N THR A 107 5.34 2.61 -0.84
CA THR A 107 6.45 2.04 -0.11
C THR A 107 7.40 1.39 -1.09
N ASN A 108 8.69 1.37 -0.77
CA ASN A 108 9.67 0.57 -1.49
C ASN A 108 9.72 -0.89 -0.99
N GLN A 109 8.99 -1.19 0.08
CA GLN A 109 8.85 -2.52 0.68
C GLN A 109 7.42 -3.01 0.61
N TRP A 110 7.26 -4.32 0.66
CA TRP A 110 5.94 -4.95 0.75
C TRP A 110 5.31 -4.78 2.14
N ILE A 111 4.04 -4.35 2.17
CA ILE A 111 3.26 -4.08 3.40
C ILE A 111 1.87 -4.72 3.25
N GLY A 112 1.25 -5.16 4.34
CA GLY A 112 -0.11 -5.72 4.37
C GLY A 112 -0.14 -7.13 4.94
N GLY A 113 0.90 -7.93 4.68
CA GLY A 113 1.16 -9.18 5.39
C GLY A 113 1.97 -8.94 6.67
N HIS A 114 3.27 -8.67 6.53
CA HIS A 114 4.22 -8.39 7.61
C HIS A 114 5.25 -7.31 7.19
N PRO A 115 5.10 -6.06 7.67
CA PRO A 115 4.11 -5.62 8.65
C PRO A 115 2.70 -5.50 8.06
N ALA A 116 1.70 -5.82 8.89
CA ALA A 116 0.31 -5.57 8.55
C ALA A 116 -0.02 -4.09 8.79
N MET A 117 -1.06 -3.59 8.11
CA MET A 117 -1.58 -2.24 8.34
C MET A 117 -3.06 -2.35 8.71
N SER A 118 -3.42 -1.94 9.93
CA SER A 118 -4.82 -1.95 10.33
C SER A 118 -5.62 -0.89 9.56
N PHE A 119 -6.68 -1.33 8.87
CA PHE A 119 -7.69 -0.44 8.29
C PHE A 119 -8.93 -0.33 9.17
N LYS A 120 -8.84 -0.86 10.40
CA LYS A 120 -9.91 -0.78 11.39
C LYS A 120 -10.22 0.68 11.72
N ASP A 121 -11.51 0.99 11.69
CA ASP A 121 -12.05 2.33 11.98
C ASP A 121 -11.57 3.44 11.03
N ILE A 122 -10.91 3.12 9.91
CA ILE A 122 -10.63 4.10 8.85
C ILE A 122 -11.83 4.16 7.91
N PHE A 123 -12.55 5.28 7.96
CA PHE A 123 -13.64 5.58 7.03
C PHE A 123 -13.46 6.99 6.47
N LEU A 124 -13.28 7.08 5.16
CA LEU A 124 -13.02 8.32 4.44
C LEU A 124 -14.22 8.64 3.55
N PRO A 125 -15.25 9.34 4.07
CA PRO A 125 -16.56 9.46 3.42
C PRO A 125 -16.56 10.19 2.08
N GLN A 126 -15.46 10.85 1.71
CA GLN A 126 -15.31 11.60 0.46
C GLN A 126 -14.25 10.99 -0.48
N LEU A 127 -13.67 9.84 -0.12
CA LEU A 127 -12.57 9.24 -0.86
C LEU A 127 -13.03 8.82 -2.26
N SER A 128 -12.50 9.49 -3.29
CA SER A 128 -12.75 9.21 -4.70
C SER A 128 -11.56 8.59 -5.40
N GLU A 129 -10.34 8.81 -4.90
CA GLU A 129 -9.10 8.30 -5.49
C GLU A 129 -8.27 7.57 -4.43
N LEU A 130 -7.86 6.34 -4.74
CA LEU A 130 -6.96 5.55 -3.91
C LEU A 130 -5.81 5.00 -4.77
N VAL A 131 -4.58 5.24 -4.32
CA VAL A 131 -3.37 4.67 -4.91
C VAL A 131 -2.65 3.87 -3.84
N LEU A 132 -2.38 2.60 -4.14
CA LEU A 132 -1.60 1.69 -3.30
C LEU A 132 -0.42 1.17 -4.11
N GLN A 133 0.79 1.26 -3.55
CA GLN A 133 1.99 0.69 -4.17
C GLN A 133 2.72 -0.25 -3.21
N LYS A 134 3.07 -1.46 -3.68
CA LYS A 134 3.73 -2.50 -2.88
C LYS A 134 2.92 -2.92 -1.64
N PHE A 135 1.62 -3.13 -1.86
CA PHE A 135 0.72 -3.69 -0.86
C PHE A 135 0.32 -5.14 -1.18
N HIS A 136 0.27 -5.94 -0.13
CA HIS A 136 -0.28 -7.28 -0.04
C HIS A 136 -1.80 -7.20 0.16
N LEU A 137 -2.58 -7.94 -0.64
CA LEU A 137 -4.05 -7.90 -0.61
C LEU A 137 -4.66 -9.17 0.04
N GLU A 138 -3.83 -10.04 0.61
CA GLU A 138 -4.33 -11.18 1.39
C GLU A 138 -4.98 -10.73 2.71
N PRO A 139 -6.10 -11.35 3.11
CA PRO A 139 -6.71 -11.07 4.39
C PRO A 139 -5.97 -11.84 5.49
N VAL A 140 -5.17 -11.14 6.31
CA VAL A 140 -4.66 -11.74 7.56
C VAL A 140 -5.80 -11.87 8.58
N ASP A 141 -6.65 -10.84 8.66
CA ASP A 141 -7.86 -10.73 9.49
C ASP A 141 -8.76 -9.63 8.86
N PRO A 142 -10.10 -9.65 9.07
CA PRO A 142 -10.99 -8.61 8.56
C PRO A 142 -10.55 -7.15 8.84
N ASP A 143 -9.90 -6.88 9.98
CA ASP A 143 -9.42 -5.55 10.37
C ASP A 143 -8.20 -5.07 9.54
N TYR A 144 -7.52 -6.00 8.87
CA TYR A 144 -6.31 -5.78 8.07
C TYR A 144 -6.57 -5.99 6.57
N ASP A 145 -7.82 -6.27 6.20
CA ASP A 145 -8.19 -6.60 4.83
C ASP A 145 -8.32 -5.35 3.96
N ILE A 146 -7.31 -5.12 3.12
CA ILE A 146 -7.26 -4.01 2.15
C ILE A 146 -8.43 -4.07 1.17
N VAL A 147 -8.85 -5.26 0.74
CA VAL A 147 -9.98 -5.39 -0.19
C VAL A 147 -11.26 -4.90 0.46
N GLN A 148 -11.49 -5.23 1.74
CA GLN A 148 -12.65 -4.71 2.49
C GLN A 148 -12.53 -3.21 2.75
N PHE A 149 -11.33 -2.68 3.00
CA PHE A 149 -11.11 -1.24 3.05
C PHE A 149 -11.52 -0.55 1.74
N VAL A 150 -11.12 -1.07 0.58
CA VAL A 150 -11.51 -0.53 -0.72
C VAL A 150 -13.04 -0.58 -0.89
N ILE A 151 -13.67 -1.72 -0.61
CA ILE A 151 -15.12 -1.93 -0.78
C ILE A 151 -15.96 -1.01 0.11
N ARG A 152 -15.50 -0.69 1.33
CA ARG A 152 -16.17 0.29 2.20
C ARG A 152 -16.38 1.64 1.52
N HIS A 153 -15.56 1.99 0.53
CA HIS A 153 -15.62 3.23 -0.23
C HIS A 153 -16.34 3.10 -1.58
N LYS A 154 -17.02 1.98 -1.86
CA LYS A 154 -17.72 1.73 -3.14
C LYS A 154 -18.69 2.82 -3.59
N ALA A 155 -19.22 3.60 -2.65
CA ALA A 155 -20.16 4.68 -2.91
C ALA A 155 -19.50 5.97 -3.41
N THR A 156 -18.18 6.11 -3.30
CA THR A 156 -17.45 7.35 -3.64
C THR A 156 -16.23 7.11 -4.52
N LEU A 157 -15.60 5.93 -4.44
CA LEU A 157 -14.37 5.61 -5.15
C LEU A 157 -14.62 5.54 -6.67
N THR A 158 -13.99 6.46 -7.40
CA THR A 158 -14.03 6.54 -8.87
C THR A 158 -12.72 6.11 -9.50
N ARG A 159 -11.60 6.20 -8.77
CA ARG A 159 -10.28 5.78 -9.22
C ARG A 159 -9.60 4.86 -8.20
N LEU A 160 -9.11 3.73 -8.68
CA LEU A 160 -8.28 2.79 -7.94
C LEU A 160 -7.03 2.49 -8.74
N ASP A 161 -5.86 2.70 -8.14
CA ASP A 161 -4.55 2.49 -8.75
C ASP A 161 -3.74 1.53 -7.87
N LEU A 162 -3.53 0.31 -8.36
CA LEU A 162 -2.77 -0.75 -7.68
C LEU A 162 -1.45 -0.95 -8.42
N ARG A 163 -0.33 -0.63 -7.77
CA ARG A 163 1.00 -0.67 -8.38
C ARG A 163 1.91 -1.62 -7.66
N HIS A 164 2.44 -2.60 -8.38
CA HIS A 164 3.28 -3.64 -7.82
C HIS A 164 2.61 -4.19 -6.56
N CYS A 165 1.33 -4.53 -6.64
CA CYS A 165 0.61 -5.16 -5.53
C CYS A 165 0.72 -6.69 -5.68
N ALA A 166 0.61 -7.42 -4.58
CA ALA A 166 0.73 -8.88 -4.57
C ALA A 166 -0.33 -9.53 -3.68
N ILE A 167 -0.49 -10.84 -3.85
CA ILE A 167 -1.19 -11.72 -2.93
C ILE A 167 -0.16 -12.54 -2.16
N GLY A 168 -0.25 -12.52 -0.84
CA GLY A 168 0.51 -13.39 0.06
C GLY A 168 -0.02 -14.83 0.00
N CYS A 169 0.88 -15.76 -0.32
CA CYS A 169 0.64 -17.19 -0.25
C CYS A 169 1.21 -17.71 1.07
N TRP A 170 0.33 -18.04 2.01
CA TRP A 170 0.74 -18.69 3.25
C TRP A 170 0.64 -20.20 3.10
N TYR A 171 1.61 -20.93 3.66
CA TYR A 171 1.63 -22.39 3.64
C TYR A 171 0.60 -23.05 4.57
N ASN A 172 -0.11 -22.26 5.37
CA ASN A 172 -1.18 -22.76 6.22
C ASN A 172 -2.50 -22.75 5.44
N ASP A 173 -3.36 -23.76 5.66
CA ASP A 173 -4.67 -23.93 4.99
C ASP A 173 -5.69 -22.79 5.26
N GLN A 174 -5.24 -21.62 5.74
CA GLN A 174 -6.04 -20.43 5.95
C GLN A 174 -6.34 -19.76 4.61
N GLY A 175 -7.26 -20.36 3.85
CA GLY A 175 -8.05 -19.73 2.79
C GLY A 175 -7.37 -18.56 2.08
N TRP A 176 -6.35 -18.87 1.27
CA TRP A 176 -5.73 -17.89 0.39
C TRP A 176 -6.74 -17.22 -0.54
N ARG A 177 -6.44 -15.99 -0.93
CA ARG A 177 -7.27 -15.19 -1.85
C ARG A 177 -6.54 -15.04 -3.18
N SER A 178 -7.08 -15.57 -4.26
CA SER A 178 -6.52 -15.31 -5.60
C SER A 178 -6.82 -13.90 -6.10
N TRP A 179 -6.06 -13.45 -7.09
CA TRP A 179 -6.36 -12.23 -7.84
C TRP A 179 -7.73 -12.30 -8.53
N HIS A 180 -8.13 -13.48 -9.02
CA HIS A 180 -9.45 -13.77 -9.53
C HIS A 180 -10.54 -13.32 -8.55
N ALA A 181 -10.41 -13.71 -7.28
CA ALA A 181 -11.36 -13.33 -6.22
C ALA A 181 -11.36 -11.81 -5.98
N VAL A 182 -10.18 -11.17 -5.96
CA VAL A 182 -10.06 -9.71 -5.81
C VAL A 182 -10.77 -8.97 -6.95
N PHE A 183 -10.43 -9.29 -8.20
CA PHE A 183 -10.98 -8.59 -9.36
C PHE A 183 -12.48 -8.83 -9.52
N THR A 184 -12.95 -10.05 -9.28
CA THR A 184 -14.38 -10.37 -9.28
C THR A 184 -15.13 -9.54 -8.24
N THR A 185 -14.58 -9.45 -7.03
CA THR A 185 -15.18 -8.64 -5.95
C THR A 185 -15.23 -7.16 -6.33
N PHE A 186 -14.15 -6.61 -6.89
CA PHE A 186 -14.13 -5.21 -7.35
C PHE A 186 -15.11 -4.96 -8.50
N ALA A 187 -15.24 -5.89 -9.45
CA ALA A 187 -16.19 -5.80 -10.55
C ALA A 187 -17.63 -5.69 -10.04
N MET A 188 -17.97 -6.52 -9.04
CA MET A 188 -19.30 -6.56 -8.41
C MET A 188 -19.60 -5.35 -7.54
N GLU A 189 -18.66 -4.97 -6.67
CA GLU A 189 -18.93 -4.01 -5.59
C GLU A 189 -18.65 -2.56 -6.00
N LEU A 190 -17.63 -2.29 -6.82
CA LEU A 190 -17.17 -0.93 -7.12
C LEU A 190 -17.90 -0.32 -8.33
N GLY A 191 -19.22 -0.22 -8.25
CA GLY A 191 -20.07 0.24 -9.35
C GLY A 191 -19.79 1.67 -9.87
N LYS A 192 -19.14 2.52 -9.07
CA LYS A 192 -18.74 3.90 -9.45
C LYS A 192 -17.32 4.02 -9.99
N LEU A 193 -16.56 2.93 -10.01
CA LEU A 193 -15.18 2.94 -10.50
C LEU A 193 -15.15 3.18 -12.02
N THR A 194 -14.55 4.29 -12.43
CA THR A 194 -14.40 4.73 -13.83
C THR A 194 -12.95 4.76 -14.29
N GLU A 195 -12.00 4.65 -13.36
CA GLU A 195 -10.58 4.50 -13.64
C GLU A 195 -10.00 3.37 -12.77
N PHE A 196 -9.39 2.38 -13.42
CA PHE A 196 -8.70 1.28 -12.75
C PHE A 196 -7.34 1.09 -13.40
N VAL A 197 -6.30 1.35 -12.62
CA VAL A 197 -4.91 1.19 -13.02
C VAL A 197 -4.34 0.00 -12.26
N PHE A 198 -3.74 -0.92 -12.99
CA PHE A 198 -3.02 -2.05 -12.43
C PHE A 198 -1.66 -2.12 -13.11
N LEU A 199 -0.60 -1.88 -12.34
CA LEU A 199 0.77 -2.04 -12.80
C LEU A 199 1.37 -3.24 -12.10
N ALA A 200 1.65 -4.30 -12.85
CA ALA A 200 2.40 -5.43 -12.35
C ALA A 200 3.83 -5.02 -11.98
N PHE A 201 4.50 -5.84 -11.16
CA PHE A 201 5.94 -5.73 -11.02
C PHE A 201 6.60 -6.26 -12.29
N THR A 202 7.52 -5.45 -12.82
CA THR A 202 8.46 -5.82 -13.86
C THR A 202 9.80 -5.88 -13.16
N ASP A 203 10.45 -7.04 -13.15
CA ASP A 203 11.87 -7.05 -12.83
C ASP A 203 12.55 -6.31 -13.99
N ASP A 204 13.10 -5.14 -13.70
CA ASP A 204 13.80 -4.29 -14.69
C ASP A 204 15.02 -5.02 -15.31
N GLU A 205 15.38 -6.21 -14.81
CA GLU A 205 16.48 -7.06 -15.30
C GLU A 205 16.04 -8.20 -16.24
N GLU A 206 14.74 -8.47 -16.38
CA GLU A 206 14.20 -9.56 -17.23
C GLU A 206 13.21 -9.07 -18.31
N GLU A 207 13.36 -7.83 -18.80
CA GLU A 207 12.51 -7.30 -19.87
C GLU A 207 12.60 -8.09 -21.20
N ASP A 208 13.57 -9.00 -21.36
CA ASP A 208 13.90 -9.56 -22.68
C ASP A 208 13.42 -11.00 -22.96
N GLU A 209 13.00 -11.80 -21.96
CA GLU A 209 12.71 -13.23 -22.22
C GLU A 209 11.22 -13.61 -22.30
N PHE A 210 10.30 -12.81 -21.76
CA PHE A 210 8.86 -13.14 -21.75
C PHE A 210 7.99 -12.29 -22.70
N GLY A 211 8.58 -11.38 -23.47
CA GLY A 211 7.89 -10.59 -24.49
C GLY A 211 6.72 -9.75 -23.95
N GLU A 212 5.97 -9.12 -24.84
CA GLU A 212 4.80 -8.24 -24.55
C GLU A 212 3.62 -8.94 -23.82
N GLN A 213 3.83 -10.10 -23.20
CA GLN A 213 2.78 -10.97 -22.67
C GLN A 213 2.27 -10.55 -21.28
N GLY A 214 1.57 -9.42 -21.24
CA GLY A 214 0.53 -9.15 -20.24
C GLY A 214 1.00 -8.90 -18.80
N ALA A 215 0.15 -8.25 -18.02
CA ALA A 215 0.45 -7.95 -16.62
C ALA A 215 0.60 -9.24 -15.80
N ARG A 216 1.80 -9.58 -15.32
CA ARG A 216 2.00 -10.69 -14.37
C ARG A 216 1.31 -10.38 -13.04
N PHE A 217 0.45 -11.29 -12.57
CA PHE A 217 -0.20 -11.15 -11.28
C PHE A 217 0.70 -11.77 -10.21
N LEU A 218 1.15 -10.95 -9.27
CA LEU A 218 2.15 -11.39 -8.31
C LEU A 218 1.52 -12.12 -7.16
N TYR A 219 2.13 -13.25 -6.85
CA TYR A 219 1.96 -13.98 -5.62
C TYR A 219 3.32 -14.02 -4.91
N SER A 220 3.31 -14.05 -3.58
CA SER A 220 4.57 -14.04 -2.83
C SER A 220 4.46 -14.79 -1.52
N HIS A 221 5.54 -15.41 -1.09
CA HIS A 221 5.68 -16.00 0.23
C HIS A 221 6.42 -15.05 1.17
N SER A 222 5.97 -14.95 2.41
CA SER A 222 6.76 -14.32 3.47
C SER A 222 7.88 -15.26 3.90
N LEU A 223 9.12 -14.79 3.84
CA LEU A 223 10.30 -15.53 4.32
C LEU A 223 10.55 -15.33 5.82
N GLY A 224 9.70 -14.55 6.50
CA GLY A 224 10.02 -13.96 7.80
C GLY A 224 10.77 -12.62 7.65
N SER A 225 10.86 -11.86 8.74
CA SER A 225 11.65 -10.60 8.81
C SER A 225 11.41 -9.55 7.69
N ALA A 226 10.16 -9.38 7.25
CA ALA A 226 9.76 -8.43 6.21
C ALA A 226 10.39 -8.68 4.82
N ASP A 227 10.94 -9.88 4.60
CA ASP A 227 11.44 -10.33 3.31
C ASP A 227 10.40 -11.21 2.61
N TYR A 228 10.35 -11.08 1.28
CA TYR A 228 9.37 -11.76 0.45
C TYR A 228 10.03 -12.34 -0.79
N GLU A 229 9.57 -13.52 -1.17
CA GLU A 229 9.94 -14.20 -2.41
C GLU A 229 8.72 -14.30 -3.31
N ILE A 230 8.91 -14.15 -4.62
CA ILE A 230 7.84 -14.34 -5.60
C ILE A 230 7.48 -15.84 -5.60
N ALA A 231 6.19 -16.13 -5.44
CA ALA A 231 5.66 -17.47 -5.43
C ALA A 231 5.39 -17.93 -6.87
N GLU A 232 5.98 -19.06 -7.26
CA GLU A 232 5.54 -19.80 -8.43
C GLU A 232 4.33 -20.66 -8.06
N LEU A 233 3.23 -20.47 -8.76
CA LEU A 233 1.98 -21.20 -8.52
C LEU A 233 1.60 -22.03 -9.74
N ASP A 234 0.92 -23.14 -9.49
CA ASP A 234 0.36 -23.99 -10.54
C ASP A 234 -0.58 -23.18 -11.45
N GLU A 235 -0.58 -23.48 -12.75
CA GLU A 235 -1.39 -22.76 -13.75
C GLU A 235 -2.88 -22.73 -13.39
N ASP A 236 -3.41 -23.84 -12.85
CA ASP A 236 -4.81 -23.98 -12.42
C ASP A 236 -5.23 -22.94 -11.37
N VAL A 237 -4.28 -22.43 -10.58
CA VAL A 237 -4.52 -21.43 -9.54
C VAL A 237 -4.76 -20.06 -10.15
N VAL A 238 -3.96 -19.73 -11.17
CA VAL A 238 -3.89 -18.40 -11.77
C VAL A 238 -4.72 -18.29 -13.05
N GLU A 239 -5.25 -19.41 -13.56
CA GLU A 239 -6.06 -19.49 -14.78
C GLU A 239 -7.23 -18.48 -14.76
N GLY A 240 -7.84 -18.28 -13.59
CA GLY A 240 -8.96 -17.36 -13.40
C GLY A 240 -8.60 -15.88 -13.32
N ASP A 241 -7.33 -15.53 -13.08
CA ASP A 241 -6.92 -14.16 -12.75
C ASP A 241 -7.04 -13.23 -13.96
N ARG A 242 -6.54 -13.68 -15.11
CA ARG A 242 -6.56 -12.90 -16.36
C ARG A 242 -7.98 -12.60 -16.83
N PRO A 243 -8.88 -13.60 -16.98
CA PRO A 243 -10.26 -13.32 -17.38
C PRO A 243 -10.99 -12.37 -16.41
N ALA A 244 -10.75 -12.50 -15.10
CA ALA A 244 -11.37 -11.63 -14.10
C ALA A 244 -10.85 -10.18 -14.18
N PHE A 245 -9.54 -9.99 -14.37
CA PHE A 245 -8.94 -8.68 -14.60
C PHE A 245 -9.51 -8.00 -15.86
N GLU A 246 -9.54 -8.71 -16.98
CA GLU A 246 -10.09 -8.21 -18.24
C GLU A 246 -11.58 -7.88 -18.13
N HIS A 247 -12.33 -8.67 -17.37
CA HIS A 247 -13.72 -8.38 -17.08
C HIS A 247 -13.89 -7.06 -16.31
N LEU A 248 -13.10 -6.86 -15.25
CA LEU A 248 -13.10 -5.62 -14.48
C LEU A 248 -12.72 -4.42 -15.37
N GLN A 249 -11.66 -4.53 -16.16
CA GLN A 249 -11.23 -3.48 -17.10
C GLN A 249 -12.35 -3.10 -18.08
N ARG A 250 -13.01 -4.08 -18.69
CA ARG A 250 -14.16 -3.83 -19.59
C ARG A 250 -15.31 -3.10 -18.89
N LEU A 251 -15.65 -3.48 -17.66
CA LEU A 251 -16.70 -2.82 -16.89
C LEU A 251 -16.33 -1.36 -16.58
N VAL A 252 -15.09 -1.11 -16.15
CA VAL A 252 -14.59 0.24 -15.85
C VAL A 252 -14.61 1.13 -17.10
N LEU A 253 -14.15 0.60 -18.25
CA LEU A 253 -14.19 1.31 -19.53
C LEU A 253 -15.63 1.65 -19.97
N ALA A 254 -16.57 0.72 -19.81
CA ALA A 254 -17.98 0.95 -20.12
C ALA A 254 -18.57 2.07 -19.23
N ARG A 255 -18.18 2.15 -17.95
CA ARG A 255 -18.62 3.19 -17.02
C ARG A 255 -18.02 4.57 -17.31
N LYS A 256 -16.85 4.64 -17.95
CA LYS A 256 -16.20 5.90 -18.34
C LYS A 256 -16.90 6.59 -19.52
N SER A 257 -17.71 5.85 -20.28
CA SER A 257 -18.32 6.32 -21.53
C SER A 257 -19.84 6.63 -21.49
N PRO A 258 -20.52 7.07 -20.40
CA PRO A 258 -21.99 7.13 -20.39
C PRO A 258 -22.61 8.33 -21.15
N GLY A 259 -21.91 8.96 -22.10
CA GLY A 259 -22.36 10.23 -22.68
C GLY A 259 -21.66 10.72 -23.94
N SER A 260 -21.45 9.85 -24.94
CA SER A 260 -21.31 10.28 -26.34
C SER A 260 -22.64 10.19 -27.06
#